data_AF-A0A0D3I022-F1
#
_entry.id   AF-A0A0D3I022-F1
#
_cell.length_a   1.000
_cell.length_b   1.000
_cell.length_c   1.000
_cell.angle_alpha   90.00
_cell.angle_beta   90.00
_cell.angle_gamma   90.00
#
_symmetry.space_group_name_H-M   'P 1'
#
loop_
_entity.id
_entity.type
_entity.pdbx_description
1 polymer ?
#
loop_
_entity_poly.entity_id
_entity_poly.type
_entity_poly.pdbx_seq_one_letter_code
_entity_poly.pdbx_strand_id
1 'polypeptide(L)'
;MILHRDVSAGNILLDERGNGYLADVGLARAAEATAGGNQQVSHLSTQRLFGKLGYMDPIISQSGQASVLTDGYALGITLLVALTGRGAGLSAAKQSGTPRRSSRRQPPF
;
A
#
# COMPACT_ATOMS: atom_id res chain seq x y z
N MET A 1 18.78 9.13 5.98
CA MET A 1 17.34 9.10 5.58
C MET A 1 16.71 7.88 6.22
N ILE A 2 15.51 7.96 6.79
CA ILE A 2 14.81 6.77 7.32
C ILE A 2 13.56 6.55 6.46
N LEU A 3 13.39 5.32 5.97
CA LEU A 3 12.22 4.90 5.19
C LEU A 3 11.34 4.00 6.05
N HIS A 4 10.03 4.21 6.02
CA HIS A 4 9.04 3.39 6.72
C HIS A 4 8.77 2.08 5.98
N ARG A 5 8.59 2.16 4.65
CA ARG A 5 8.38 1.03 3.73
C ARG A 5 7.10 0.22 3.91
N ASP A 6 6.29 0.55 4.90
CA ASP A 6 4.93 0.01 5.08
C ASP A 6 3.92 1.09 5.50
N VAL A 7 3.86 2.18 4.74
CA VAL A 7 2.83 3.21 4.96
C VAL A 7 1.49 2.68 4.44
N SER A 8 0.49 2.60 5.31
CA SER A 8 -0.88 2.20 4.94
C SER A 8 -1.91 2.78 5.90
N ALA A 9 -3.18 2.79 5.50
CA ALA A 9 -4.27 3.28 6.35
C ALA A 9 -4.37 2.55 7.71
N GLY A 10 -4.02 1.27 7.75
CA GLY A 10 -4.00 0.49 9.00
C GLY A 10 -2.82 0.82 9.93
N ASN A 11 -1.80 1.52 9.42
CA ASN A 11 -0.60 1.89 10.17
C ASN A 11 -0.60 3.38 10.54
N ILE A 12 -1.71 4.10 10.32
CA ILE A 12 -1.91 5.46 10.83
C ILE A 12 -2.86 5.36 12.03
N LEU A 13 -2.31 5.52 13.23
CA LEU A 13 -3.09 5.61 14.46
C LEU A 13 -3.57 7.05 14.65
N LEU A 14 -4.78 7.20 15.18
CA LEU A 14 -5.35 8.50 15.51
C LEU A 14 -5.50 8.61 17.02
N ASP A 15 -5.09 9.73 17.60
CA ASP A 15 -5.45 10.06 18.98
C ASP A 15 -6.86 10.68 19.06
N GLU A 16 -7.32 10.96 20.29
CA GLU A 16 -8.63 11.56 20.57
C GLU A 16 -8.81 12.96 19.94
N ARG A 17 -7.72 13.63 19.58
CA ARG A 17 -7.71 14.96 18.95
C ARG A 17 -7.59 14.88 17.42
N GLY A 18 -7.52 13.68 16.86
CA GLY A 18 -7.36 13.44 15.42
C GLY A 18 -5.92 13.62 14.91
N ASN A 19 -4.91 13.66 15.78
CA ASN A 19 -3.51 13.68 15.35
C ASN A 19 -3.12 12.28 14.84
N GLY A 20 -2.49 12.24 13.66
CA GLY A 20 -2.01 11.01 13.05
C GLY A 20 -0.60 10.61 13.52
N TYR A 21 -0.45 9.36 13.89
CA TYR A 21 0.81 8.75 14.29
C TYR A 21 1.10 7.53 13.40
N LEU A 22 2.27 7.54 12.78
CA LEU A 22 2.73 6.42 11.97
C LEU A 22 3.24 5.29 12.88
N ALA A 23 2.68 4.09 12.72
CA ALA A 23 2.96 2.90 13.51
C ALA A 23 3.55 1.78 12.64
N ASP A 24 3.98 0.70 13.31
CA ASP A 24 4.60 -0.48 12.71
C ASP A 24 5.91 -0.21 11.93
N VAL A 25 6.96 0.08 12.69
CA VAL A 25 8.31 0.32 12.17
C VAL A 25 9.10 -0.97 11.91
N GLY A 26 8.45 -2.14 11.88
CA GLY A 26 9.12 -3.43 11.68
C GLY A 26 9.88 -3.55 10.35
N LEU A 27 9.45 -2.77 9.35
CA LEU A 27 10.08 -2.69 8.03
C LEU A 27 10.93 -1.43 7.83
N ALA A 28 10.98 -0.55 8.82
CA ALA A 28 11.70 0.71 8.71
C ALA A 28 13.22 0.49 8.58
N ARG A 29 13.87 1.27 7.72
CA ARG A 29 15.32 1.19 7.49
C ARG A 29 15.95 2.56 7.35
N ALA A 30 17.11 2.72 8.00
CA ALA A 30 17.97 3.87 7.79
C ALA A 30 18.85 3.63 6.56
N ALA A 31 18.86 4.62 5.67
CA ALA A 31 19.86 4.80 4.63
C ALA A 31 21.00 5.62 5.22
N GLU A 32 22.10 4.92 5.48
CA GLU A 32 23.36 5.49 5.92
C GLU A 32 24.32 5.56 4.73
N ALA A 33 25.01 6.68 4.57
CA ALA A 33 26.05 6.81 3.57
C ALA A 33 27.18 5.82 3.93
N THR A 34 27.36 4.79 3.12
CA THR A 34 28.48 3.87 3.31
C THR A 34 29.75 4.57 2.83
N ALA A 35 30.67 4.81 3.77
CA ALA A 35 32.04 5.30 3.60
C ALA A 35 32.25 6.79 3.26
N GLY A 36 32.63 7.57 4.28
CA GLY A 36 33.68 8.60 4.20
C GLY A 36 33.45 9.87 3.38
N GLY A 37 32.30 10.05 2.73
CA GLY A 37 32.00 11.23 1.93
C GLY A 37 30.61 11.80 2.19
N ASN A 38 30.47 13.12 2.01
CA ASN A 38 29.21 13.88 2.05
C ASN A 38 28.21 13.49 0.93
N GLN A 39 28.14 12.22 0.53
CA GLN A 39 27.17 11.76 -0.45
C GLN A 39 25.83 11.49 0.23
N GLN A 40 24.82 12.27 -0.17
CA GLN A 40 23.45 12.07 0.27
C GLN A 40 22.87 10.82 -0.40
N VAL A 41 22.46 9.84 0.41
CA VAL A 41 21.80 8.62 -0.10
C VAL A 41 20.40 8.96 -0.59
N SER A 42 20.15 8.80 -1.90
CA SER A 42 18.87 9.11 -2.54
C SER A 42 17.85 7.97 -2.46
N HIS A 43 18.30 6.73 -2.33
CA HIS A 43 17.46 5.54 -2.26
C HIS A 43 18.14 4.40 -1.48
N LEU A 44 17.34 3.44 -1.06
CA LEU A 44 17.75 2.17 -0.48
C LEU A 44 17.46 1.05 -1.47
N SER A 45 18.50 0.39 -1.98
CA SER A 45 18.34 -0.86 -2.74
C SER A 45 17.87 -1.97 -1.81
N THR A 46 16.82 -2.68 -2.21
CA THR A 46 16.24 -3.78 -1.43
C THR A 46 16.20 -5.07 -2.26
N GLN A 47 16.76 -6.14 -1.70
CA GLN A 47 16.78 -7.47 -2.34
C GLN A 47 15.42 -8.20 -2.26
N ARG A 48 14.50 -7.72 -1.41
CA ARG A 48 13.16 -8.27 -1.23
C ARG A 48 12.13 -7.16 -1.40
N LEU A 49 11.04 -7.46 -2.10
CA LEU A 49 9.88 -6.58 -2.19
C LEU A 49 9.17 -6.58 -0.84
N PHE A 50 9.26 -5.46 -0.13
CA PHE A 50 8.55 -5.23 1.13
C PHE A 50 7.54 -4.10 0.92
N GLY A 51 6.35 -4.26 1.50
CA GLY A 51 5.27 -3.28 1.47
C GLY A 51 3.90 -3.94 1.24
N LYS A 52 2.85 -3.25 1.63
CA LYS A 52 1.46 -3.71 1.50
C LYS A 52 0.97 -3.64 0.05
N LEU A 53 0.39 -4.75 -0.45
CA LEU A 53 -0.19 -4.79 -1.79
C LEU A 53 -1.26 -3.69 -1.95
N GLY A 54 -1.22 -2.99 -3.08
CA GLY A 54 -2.10 -1.84 -3.36
C GLY A 54 -1.60 -0.49 -2.87
N TYR A 55 -0.64 -0.45 -1.93
CA TYR A 55 0.02 0.78 -1.45
C TYR A 55 1.41 0.98 -2.05
N MET A 56 2.03 -0.09 -2.54
CA MET A 56 3.40 -0.08 -3.04
C MET A 56 3.54 0.71 -4.34
N ASP A 57 4.53 1.61 -4.40
CA ASP A 57 4.92 2.29 -5.64
C ASP A 57 5.41 1.25 -6.67
N PRO A 58 4.84 1.22 -7.89
CA PRO A 58 5.26 0.29 -8.94
C PRO A 58 6.75 0.40 -9.27
N ILE A 59 7.41 1.54 -9.02
CA ILE A 59 8.85 1.68 -9.24
C ILE A 59 9.66 0.74 -8.35
N ILE A 60 9.19 0.43 -7.12
CA ILE A 60 9.89 -0.50 -6.22
C ILE A 60 9.95 -1.89 -6.86
N SER A 61 8.88 -2.32 -7.54
CA SER A 61 8.83 -3.62 -8.22
C SER A 61 9.73 -3.68 -9.46
N GLN A 62 10.01 -2.52 -10.08
CA GLN A 62 10.83 -2.43 -11.29
C GLN A 62 12.32 -2.26 -10.98
N SER A 63 12.66 -1.37 -10.05
CA SER A 63 14.05 -1.00 -9.75
C SER A 63 14.60 -1.64 -8.48
N GLY A 64 13.73 -2.14 -7.59
CA GLY A 64 14.13 -2.59 -6.26
C GLY A 64 14.62 -1.45 -5.35
N GLN A 65 14.33 -0.20 -5.69
CA GLN A 65 14.80 0.98 -4.95
C GLN A 65 13.66 1.61 -4.16
N ALA A 66 13.80 1.67 -2.84
CA ALA A 66 12.91 2.42 -1.95
C ALA A 66 13.49 3.81 -1.67
N SER A 67 12.64 4.83 -1.56
CA SER A 67 13.04 6.19 -1.21
C SER A 67 11.94 6.91 -0.42
N VAL A 68 12.19 8.15 0.01
CA VAL A 68 11.15 8.99 0.61
C VAL A 68 9.99 9.22 -0.37
N LEU A 69 10.26 9.27 -1.68
CA LEU A 69 9.21 9.42 -2.68
C LEU A 69 8.31 8.19 -2.75
N THR A 70 8.85 6.99 -2.57
CA THR A 70 8.04 5.77 -2.58
C THR A 70 7.18 5.64 -1.31
N ASP A 71 7.68 6.10 -0.15
CA ASP A 71 6.84 6.25 1.05
C ASP A 71 5.76 7.33 0.85
N GLY A 72 6.08 8.41 0.14
CA GLY A 72 5.13 9.45 -0.25
C GLY A 72 4.01 8.93 -1.17
N TYR A 73 4.34 8.06 -2.13
CA TYR A 73 3.34 7.38 -2.96
C TYR A 73 2.35 6.57 -2.09
N ALA A 74 2.87 5.76 -1.17
CA ALA A 74 2.05 4.95 -0.27
C ALA A 74 1.18 5.79 0.67
N LEU A 75 1.68 6.94 1.11
CA LEU A 75 0.89 7.95 1.83
C LEU A 75 -0.25 8.51 0.97
N GLY A 76 0.02 8.81 -0.31
CA GLY A 76 -1.01 9.24 -1.27
C GLY A 76 -2.15 8.23 -1.42
N ILE A 77 -1.81 6.93 -1.56
CA ILE A 77 -2.81 5.86 -1.56
C ILE A 77 -3.57 5.80 -0.24
N THR A 78 -2.88 5.95 0.89
CA THR A 78 -3.51 5.97 2.22
C THR A 78 -4.57 7.07 2.34
N LEU A 79 -4.25 8.27 1.87
CA LEU A 79 -5.21 9.39 1.84
C LEU A 79 -6.39 9.09 0.90
N LEU A 80 -6.13 8.52 -0.28
CA LEU A 80 -7.17 8.15 -1.23
C LEU A 80 -8.15 7.12 -0.63
N VAL A 81 -7.62 6.09 0.05
CA VAL A 81 -8.42 5.09 0.77
C VAL A 81 -9.29 5.76 1.84
N ALA A 82 -8.69 6.65 2.64
CA ALA A 82 -9.41 7.35 3.70
C ALA A 82 -10.53 8.25 3.14
N LEU A 83 -10.27 8.99 2.07
CA LEU A 83 -11.23 9.91 1.45
C LEU A 83 -12.37 9.18 0.72
N THR A 84 -12.10 8.01 0.15
CA THR A 84 -13.08 7.29 -0.68
C THR A 84 -13.79 6.15 0.04
N GLY A 85 -13.24 5.67 1.16
CA GLY A 85 -13.67 4.44 1.83
C GLY A 85 -13.46 3.18 1.00
N ARG A 86 -12.73 3.23 -0.12
CA ARG A 86 -12.44 2.08 -0.99
C ARG A 86 -11.09 1.48 -0.61
N GLY A 87 -10.97 0.16 -0.69
CA GLY A 87 -9.72 -0.54 -0.41
C GLY A 87 -8.60 -0.15 -1.38
N ALA A 88 -7.35 -0.17 -0.91
CA ALA A 88 -6.16 0.01 -1.75
C ALA A 88 -6.00 -1.22 -2.65
N GLY A 89 -6.43 -1.09 -3.89
CA GLY A 89 -6.35 -2.13 -4.90
C GLY A 89 -7.50 -2.04 -5.87
N LEU A 90 -7.26 -2.52 -7.09
CA LEU A 90 -8.31 -2.82 -8.03
C LEU A 90 -9.15 -3.95 -7.41
N SER A 91 -10.21 -3.60 -6.70
CA SER A 91 -11.37 -4.48 -6.65
C SER A 91 -11.80 -4.60 -8.11
N ALA A 92 -11.36 -5.67 -8.78
CA ALA A 92 -11.98 -6.09 -10.02
C ALA A 92 -13.47 -6.07 -9.70
N ALA A 93 -14.19 -5.17 -10.36
CA ALA A 93 -15.63 -5.09 -10.25
C ALA A 93 -16.12 -6.53 -10.29
N LYS A 94 -16.75 -6.98 -9.21
CA LYS A 94 -17.41 -8.27 -9.20
C LYS A 94 -18.55 -8.12 -10.20
N GLN A 95 -18.26 -8.42 -11.47
CA GLN A 95 -19.22 -8.32 -12.55
C GLN A 95 -20.37 -9.27 -12.22
N SER A 96 -21.53 -8.65 -12.05
CA SER A 96 -22.83 -9.07 -12.59
C SER A 96 -23.23 -10.54 -12.43
N GLY A 97 -24.27 -10.73 -11.62
CA GLY A 97 -25.42 -11.55 -12.00
C GLY A 97 -25.19 -13.05 -12.07
N THR A 98 -25.56 -13.76 -11.00
CA THR A 98 -26.07 -15.13 -11.18
C THR A 98 -27.44 -15.03 -11.87
N PRO A 99 -27.63 -15.55 -13.10
CA PRO A 99 -28.97 -15.81 -13.57
C PRO A 99 -29.47 -17.01 -12.77
N ARG A 100 -30.40 -16.79 -11.82
CA ARG A 100 -31.21 -17.88 -11.28
C ARG A 100 -32.01 -18.42 -12.45
N ARG A 101 -31.49 -19.48 -13.05
CA ARG A 101 -32.18 -20.32 -14.04
C ARG A 101 -33.47 -20.82 -13.37
N SER A 102 -34.59 -20.19 -13.66
CA SER A 102 -35.90 -20.70 -13.29
C SER A 102 -36.12 -21.99 -14.06
N SER A 103 -35.91 -23.11 -13.39
CA SER A 103 -36.35 -24.40 -13.86
C SER A 103 -37.87 -24.35 -14.00
N ARG A 104 -38.35 -24.22 -15.23
CA ARG A 104 -39.70 -24.62 -15.62
C ARG A 104 -39.90 -26.05 -15.12
N ARG A 105 -40.68 -26.21 -14.05
CA ARG A 105 -41.39 -27.45 -13.77
C ARG A 105 -42.79 -27.27 -14.34
N GLN A 106 -43.06 -27.89 -15.49
CA GLN A 106 -44.42 -28.26 -15.85
C GLN A 106 -44.83 -29.40 -14.89
N PRO A 107 -45.97 -29.31 -14.18
CA PRO A 107 -46.55 -30.48 -13.53
C PRO A 107 -47.21 -31.40 -14.58
N PRO A 108 -47.22 -32.73 -14.36
CA PRO A 108 -47.87 -33.67 -15.25
C PRO A 108 -49.39 -33.68 -15.01
N PHE A 109 -50.12 -33.72 -16.14
CA PHE A 109 -51.57 -33.84 -16.32
C PHE A 109 -52.42 -32.59 -16.03
#